data_AF-A0AAE0BNM7-F1
#
_entry.id   AF-A0AAE0BNM7-F1
#
_cell.length_a   1.000
_cell.length_b   1.000
_cell.length_c   1.000
_cell.angle_alpha   90.00
_cell.angle_beta   90.00
_cell.angle_gamma   90.00
#
_symmetry.space_group_name_H-M   'P 1'
#
loop_
_entity.id
_entity.type
_entity.pdbx_description
1 polymer ?
#
loop_
_entity_poly.entity_id
_entity_poly.type
_entity_poly.pdbx_seq_one_letter_code
_entity_poly.pdbx_strand_id
1 'polypeptide(L)'
;MWIRVHNPCNNLTDGDQLREAKVPDVLPADLPIRPGALSMCAGDFVEVYGAPDQIGQWDAVVTCFFIDTAHNILEYMEIISNCLREGGFWINL
;
A
#
# COMPACT_ATOMS: atom_id res chain seq x y z
N MET A 1 -15.27 12.07 10.69
CA MET A 1 -15.23 12.35 9.23
C MET A 1 -16.36 11.60 8.55
N TRP A 2 -17.14 12.22 7.67
CA TRP A 2 -18.22 11.53 6.93
C TRP A 2 -17.64 10.87 5.66
N ILE A 3 -17.63 9.54 5.59
CA ILE A 3 -16.94 8.80 4.50
C ILE A 3 -17.85 8.43 3.32
N ARG A 4 -19.17 8.50 3.47
CA ARG A 4 -20.15 8.01 2.47
C ARG A 4 -21.04 9.10 1.87
N VAL A 5 -20.81 10.37 2.21
CA VAL A 5 -21.69 11.49 1.81
C VAL A 5 -21.89 11.62 0.29
N HIS A 6 -20.93 11.14 -0.50
CA HIS A 6 -20.98 11.18 -1.96
C HIS A 6 -21.74 9.99 -2.60
N ASN A 7 -22.18 9.00 -1.83
CA ASN A 7 -22.89 7.83 -2.35
C ASN A 7 -24.39 7.87 -2.02
N PRO A 8 -25.27 8.25 -2.97
CA PRO A 8 -26.72 8.28 -2.75
C PRO A 8 -27.39 6.90 -2.90
N CYS A 9 -26.68 5.90 -3.41
CA CYS A 9 -27.24 4.58 -3.75
C CYS A 9 -26.89 3.53 -2.69
N ASN A 10 -27.72 2.48 -2.61
CA ASN A 10 -27.54 1.33 -1.72
C ASN A 10 -27.49 1.67 -0.22
N ASN A 11 -28.17 2.75 0.19
CA ASN A 11 -28.38 3.10 1.60
C ASN A 11 -29.68 2.44 2.08
N LEU A 12 -29.65 1.73 3.22
CA LEU A 12 -30.86 1.12 3.79
C LEU A 12 -31.71 2.17 4.53
N THR A 13 -31.06 3.20 5.07
CA THR A 13 -31.67 4.33 5.76
C THR A 13 -30.99 5.65 5.38
N ASP A 14 -31.71 6.77 5.51
CA ASP A 14 -31.16 8.11 5.25
C ASP A 14 -29.94 8.44 6.14
N GLY A 15 -29.85 7.80 7.31
CA GLY A 15 -28.72 7.95 8.24
C GLY A 15 -27.44 7.26 7.78
N ASP A 16 -27.50 6.28 6.87
CA ASP A 16 -26.32 5.50 6.46
C ASP A 16 -25.31 6.33 5.64
N GLN A 17 -25.83 7.21 4.78
CA GLN A 17 -25.03 8.13 3.98
C GLN A 17 -24.32 9.17 4.86
N LEU A 18 -25.01 9.59 5.92
CA LEU A 18 -24.57 10.57 6.89
C LEU A 18 -24.03 9.91 8.15
N ARG A 19 -23.41 8.71 8.07
CA ARG A 19 -22.79 8.06 9.24
C ARG A 19 -21.32 8.43 9.35
N GLU A 20 -20.89 8.83 10.56
CA GLU A 20 -19.52 9.26 10.80
C GLU A 20 -18.58 8.08 10.97
N ALA A 21 -17.35 8.24 10.47
CA ALA A 21 -16.22 7.40 10.80
C ALA A 21 -15.25 8.18 11.70
N LYS A 22 -14.81 7.53 12.77
CA LYS A 22 -13.76 8.01 13.67
C LYS A 22 -12.41 7.52 13.15
N VAL A 23 -11.48 8.43 12.96
CA VAL A 23 -10.11 8.15 12.52
C VAL A 23 -9.13 9.13 13.21
N PRO A 24 -7.91 8.70 13.54
CA PRO A 24 -7.46 7.31 13.54
C PRO A 24 -8.09 6.54 14.72
N ASP A 25 -8.25 5.23 14.56
CA ASP A 25 -8.67 4.31 15.61
C ASP A 25 -7.52 3.95 16.57
N VAL A 26 -6.28 4.00 16.08
CA VAL A 26 -5.04 3.80 16.84
C VAL A 26 -4.09 4.97 16.57
N LEU A 27 -3.43 5.50 17.60
CA LEU A 27 -2.44 6.56 17.44
C LEU A 27 -1.15 5.97 16.83
N PRO A 28 -0.71 6.39 15.62
CA PRO A 28 0.48 5.80 14.99
C PRO A 28 1.77 6.01 15.80
N ALA A 29 1.83 7.08 16.59
CA ALA A 29 2.97 7.41 17.44
C ALA A 29 3.16 6.45 18.63
N ASP A 30 2.14 5.68 19.01
CA ASP A 30 2.21 4.73 20.12
C ASP A 30 2.78 3.37 19.71
N LEU A 31 2.99 3.14 18.41
CA LEU A 31 3.56 1.89 17.92
C LEU A 31 5.04 1.77 18.31
N PRO A 32 5.49 0.64 18.90
CA PRO A 32 6.87 0.44 19.33
C PRO A 32 7.81 0.15 18.14
N ILE A 33 7.81 1.05 17.15
CA ILE A 33 8.65 0.98 15.96
C ILE A 33 10.00 1.61 16.30
N ARG A 34 11.08 0.91 15.97
CA ARG A 34 12.43 1.47 16.13
C ARG A 34 12.54 2.74 15.27
N PRO A 35 13.15 3.83 15.76
CA PRO A 35 13.35 5.03 14.94
C PRO A 35 14.00 4.68 13.60
N GLY A 36 13.40 5.11 12.49
CA GLY A 36 13.86 4.82 11.12
C GLY A 36 13.45 3.46 10.54
N ALA A 37 12.75 2.60 11.30
CA ALA A 37 12.27 1.31 10.77
C ALA A 37 10.98 1.42 9.94
N LEU A 38 10.29 2.57 9.97
CA LEU A 38 9.18 2.89 9.08
C LEU A 38 9.58 4.10 8.23
N SER A 39 9.49 3.93 6.92
CA SER A 39 9.73 4.98 5.94
C SER A 39 8.66 4.93 4.85
N MET A 40 8.51 6.03 4.11
CA MET A 40 7.58 6.15 2.99
C MET A 40 8.29 6.87 1.86
N CYS A 41 8.18 6.33 0.65
CA CYS A 41 8.71 6.95 -0.56
C CYS A 41 7.56 7.54 -1.38
N ALA A 42 7.76 8.71 -1.96
CA ALA A 42 6.83 9.32 -2.90
C ALA A 42 7.42 9.19 -4.32
N GLY A 43 6.63 8.66 -5.24
CA GLY A 43 7.03 8.45 -6.63
C GLY A 43 6.27 7.31 -7.29
N ASP A 44 6.57 7.08 -8.56
CA ASP A 44 6.09 5.91 -9.29
C ASP A 44 6.90 4.67 -8.88
N PHE A 45 6.22 3.52 -8.75
CA PHE A 45 6.86 2.28 -8.31
C PHE A 45 7.95 1.81 -9.27
N VAL A 46 7.72 1.92 -10.58
CA VAL A 46 8.66 1.48 -11.61
C VAL A 46 9.92 2.34 -11.58
N GLU A 47 9.76 3.66 -11.48
CA GLU A 47 10.89 4.59 -11.46
C GLU A 47 11.73 4.46 -10.18
N VAL A 48 11.08 4.36 -9.02
CA VAL A 48 11.78 4.32 -7.73
C VAL A 48 12.42 2.97 -7.49
N TYR A 49 11.67 1.88 -7.67
CA TYR A 49 12.10 0.54 -7.27
C TYR A 49 12.71 -0.27 -8.42
N GLY A 50 12.59 0.19 -9.66
CA GLY A 50 13.37 -0.31 -10.79
C GLY A 50 14.82 0.20 -10.82
N ALA A 51 15.20 1.09 -9.91
CA ALA A 51 16.54 1.64 -9.85
C ALA A 51 17.59 0.58 -9.47
N PRO A 52 18.83 0.64 -10.01
CA PRO A 52 19.84 -0.40 -9.79
C PRO A 52 20.23 -0.64 -8.33
N ASP A 53 20.10 0.38 -7.47
CA ASP A 53 20.39 0.32 -6.04
C ASP A 53 19.33 -0.44 -5.24
N GLN A 54 18.17 -0.74 -5.83
CA GLN A 54 17.08 -1.48 -5.19
C GLN A 54 17.16 -3.00 -5.41
N ILE A 55 18.07 -3.45 -6.30
CA ILE A 55 18.25 -4.87 -6.60
C ILE A 55 18.73 -5.64 -5.37
N GLY A 56 17.99 -6.69 -5.01
CA GLY A 56 18.31 -7.58 -3.90
C GLY A 56 18.30 -6.93 -2.51
N GLN A 57 17.68 -5.76 -2.35
CA GLN A 57 17.69 -5.02 -1.09
C GLN A 57 16.60 -5.46 -0.11
N TRP A 58 15.55 -6.13 -0.58
CA TRP A 58 14.33 -6.35 0.18
C TRP A 58 14.17 -7.81 0.59
N ASP A 59 13.92 -8.05 1.88
CA ASP A 59 13.58 -9.39 2.41
C ASP A 59 12.20 -9.87 1.93
N ALA A 60 11.26 -8.94 1.80
CA ALA A 60 9.91 -9.22 1.36
C ALA A 60 9.30 -8.00 0.66
N VAL A 61 8.42 -8.26 -0.29
CA VAL A 61 7.57 -7.27 -0.94
C VAL A 61 6.12 -7.71 -0.75
N VAL A 62 5.28 -6.80 -0.26
CA VAL A 62 3.85 -7.06 -0.03
C VAL A 62 3.03 -6.11 -0.89
N THR A 63 2.21 -6.66 -1.76
CA THR A 63 1.27 -5.93 -2.62
C THR A 63 -0.16 -6.20 -2.17
N CYS A 64 -0.97 -5.15 -1.99
CA CYS A 64 -2.35 -5.24 -1.51
C CYS A 64 -3.22 -4.28 -2.34
N PHE A 65 -4.13 -4.82 -3.18
CA PHE A 65 -4.88 -4.02 -4.17
C PHE A 65 -3.97 -3.11 -5.02
N PHE A 66 -2.82 -3.65 -5.46
CA PHE A 66 -1.76 -2.86 -6.09
C PHE A 66 -1.37 -3.35 -7.49
N ILE A 67 -1.22 -4.65 -7.71
CA ILE A 67 -0.68 -5.16 -8.99
C ILE A 67 -1.60 -4.89 -10.19
N ASP A 68 -2.90 -4.72 -9.94
CA ASP A 68 -3.91 -4.38 -10.92
C ASP A 68 -3.90 -2.89 -11.32
N THR A 69 -3.10 -2.05 -10.65
CA THR A 69 -2.86 -0.66 -11.06
C THR A 69 -1.77 -0.52 -12.13
N ALA A 70 -1.05 -1.60 -12.44
CA ALA A 70 0.07 -1.57 -13.37
C ALA A 70 -0.39 -1.25 -14.81
N HIS A 71 0.35 -0.39 -15.50
CA HIS A 71 0.22 -0.25 -16.95
C HIS A 71 0.67 -1.53 -17.67
N ASN A 72 1.73 -2.16 -17.16
CA ASN A 72 2.24 -3.45 -17.60
C ASN A 72 2.59 -4.31 -16.39
N ILE A 73 1.80 -5.35 -16.14
CA ILE A 73 2.02 -6.25 -15.01
C ILE A 73 3.37 -6.98 -15.07
N LEU A 74 3.89 -7.26 -16.27
CA LEU A 74 5.16 -7.96 -16.41
C LEU A 74 6.32 -7.12 -15.88
N GLU A 75 6.26 -5.80 -16.07
CA GLU A 75 7.25 -4.85 -15.56
C GLU A 75 7.22 -4.79 -14.03
N TYR A 76 6.03 -4.78 -13.42
CA TYR A 76 5.89 -4.86 -11.97
C TYR A 76 6.48 -6.16 -11.42
N MET A 77 6.17 -7.31 -12.02
CA MET A 77 6.69 -8.60 -11.56
C MET A 77 8.22 -8.68 -11.68
N GLU A 78 8.79 -8.15 -12.76
CA GLU A 78 10.24 -8.10 -12.94
C GLU A 78 10.91 -7.24 -11.86
N ILE A 79 10.36 -6.05 -11.60
CA ILE A 79 10.90 -5.15 -10.57
C ILE A 79 10.75 -5.76 -9.18
N ILE A 80 9.60 -6.35 -8.86
CA ILE A 80 9.38 -7.04 -7.57
C ILE A 80 10.40 -8.18 -7.41
N SER A 81 10.60 -8.98 -8.45
CA SER A 81 11.58 -10.08 -8.42
C SER A 81 13.01 -9.55 -8.25
N ASN A 82 13.37 -8.45 -8.91
CA ASN A 82 14.69 -7.84 -8.80
C ASN A 82 14.93 -7.20 -7.43
N CYS A 83 13.90 -6.60 -6.83
CA CYS A 83 13.98 -6.00 -5.50
C CYS A 83 14.29 -7.03 -4.41
N LEU A 84 13.78 -8.25 -4.57
CA LEU A 84 13.92 -9.31 -3.59
C LEU A 84 15.35 -9.87 -3.57
N ARG A 85 15.91 -10.01 -2.37
CA ARG A 85 17.14 -10.79 -2.19
C ARG A 85 16.89 -12.27 -2.46
N GLU A 86 17.96 -13.06 -2.59
CA GLU A 86 17.85 -14.51 -2.70
C GLU A 86 17.09 -15.09 -1.47
N GLY A 87 16.06 -15.89 -1.76
CA GLY A 87 15.16 -16.45 -0.75
C GLY A 87 14.15 -15.46 -0.17
N GLY A 88 14.01 -14.26 -0.73
CA GLY A 88 13.00 -13.28 -0.33
C GLY A 88 11.57 -13.68 -0.72
N PHE A 89 10.57 -13.02 -0.11
CA PHE A 89 9.16 -13.37 -0.28
C PHE A 89 8.37 -12.27 -0.99
N TRP A 90 7.61 -12.65 -2.01
CA TRP A 90 6.53 -11.82 -2.53
C TRP A 90 5.18 -12.34 -2.02
N ILE A 91 4.42 -11.47 -1.36
CA ILE A 91 3.05 -11.74 -0.90
C ILE A 91 2.10 -10.79 -1.60
N ASN A 92 1.07 -11.33 -2.25
CA ASN A 92 0.06 -10.54 -2.95
C ASN A 92 -1.34 -10.81 -2.40
N LEU A 93 -2.11 -9.74 -2.16
CA LEU A 93 -3.51 -9.78 -1.72
C LEU A 93 -4.41 -8.88 -2.57
#